data_AF-A0A7C1VEE0-F1
#
_entry.id   AF-A0A7C1VEE0-F1
#
_cell.length_a   1.000
_cell.length_b   1.000
_cell.length_c   1.000
_cell.angle_alpha   90.00
_cell.angle_beta   90.00
_cell.angle_gamma   90.00
#
_symmetry.space_group_name_H-M   'P 1'
#
loop_
_entity.id
_entity.type
_entity.pdbx_description
1 polymer ?
#
loop_
_entity_poly.entity_id
_entity_poly.type
_entity_poly.pdbx_seq_one_letter_code
_entity_poly.pdbx_strand_id
1 'polypeptide(L)'
;MAEIDIQIMDPAAVSLPLSVQNLAFMNRTVYPSLLYPDTAKWTDEEFSILDTVMNNWIFQGVKNSMDDSPLYDFESIRIVQVRRSDTAGLLIPLEKSILQKLKNVSKADAIISLEYYFIKDSVRMWSDYELGYHEAYLGLNTITLWRIYDLNNNTILDEIALNETTDWFRDDETLIGAASKLPQAVDGIRQAAYNVGVTYGLRISPTWKETQRFFYSSGGIEMRRAAGKINSGDWYGAAELWRKLAYGEHQKTAARACFNMALFCEMEDQLILALDWAVKAYTIKQDKLTKEYIDLLKQRYSDGRRLKKQLPSNSEFLLDI
;
A
#
# COMPACT_ATOMS: atom_id res chain seq x y z
N MET A 1 -16.74 11.90 -21.00
CA MET A 1 -15.94 10.83 -20.38
C MET A 1 -16.61 10.53 -19.07
N ALA A 2 -16.45 9.32 -18.56
CA ALA A 2 -16.91 8.93 -17.24
C ALA A 2 -15.74 8.23 -16.54
N GLU A 3 -15.73 8.33 -15.21
CA GLU A 3 -14.73 7.72 -14.34
C GLU A 3 -15.24 6.36 -13.87
N ILE A 4 -14.31 5.48 -13.55
CA ILE A 4 -14.59 4.18 -12.94
C ILE A 4 -13.44 3.77 -12.05
N ASP A 5 -13.76 3.18 -10.91
CA ASP A 5 -12.78 2.53 -10.06
C ASP A 5 -12.64 1.06 -10.45
N ILE A 6 -11.39 0.63 -10.65
CA ILE A 6 -11.04 -0.77 -10.90
C ILE A 6 -10.05 -1.21 -9.83
N GLN A 7 -10.06 -2.50 -9.52
CA GLN A 7 -9.06 -3.11 -8.63
C GLN A 7 -7.93 -3.68 -9.47
N ILE A 8 -6.70 -3.35 -9.08
CA ILE A 8 -5.48 -3.87 -9.69
C ILE A 8 -4.57 -4.41 -8.61
N MET A 9 -3.83 -5.47 -8.91
CA MET A 9 -2.79 -5.95 -7.99
C MET A 9 -1.48 -5.21 -8.28
N ASP A 10 -0.90 -4.61 -7.23
CA ASP A 10 0.43 -4.00 -7.27
C ASP A 10 1.46 -4.99 -6.71
N PRO A 11 2.63 -5.16 -7.35
CA PRO A 11 3.70 -6.02 -6.86
C PRO A 11 4.38 -5.44 -5.63
N ALA A 12 4.81 -6.33 -4.72
CA ALA A 12 5.65 -5.98 -3.60
C ALA A 12 6.97 -5.33 -4.08
N ALA A 13 7.45 -4.31 -3.36
CA ALA A 13 8.77 -3.74 -3.61
C ALA A 13 9.88 -4.75 -3.31
N VAL A 14 9.70 -5.57 -2.28
CA VAL A 14 10.59 -6.67 -1.91
C VAL A 14 9.89 -7.99 -2.19
N SER A 15 10.57 -8.88 -2.90
CA SER A 15 10.04 -10.20 -3.20
C SER A 15 10.57 -11.21 -2.20
N LEU A 16 9.69 -11.82 -1.41
CA LEU A 16 10.07 -12.98 -0.61
C LEU A 16 10.12 -14.22 -1.51
N PRO A 17 11.05 -15.17 -1.27
CA PRO A 17 11.06 -16.43 -2.00
C PRO A 17 9.75 -17.19 -1.82
N LEU A 18 9.24 -17.83 -2.88
CA LEU A 18 8.00 -18.65 -2.82
C LEU A 18 8.09 -19.84 -1.85
N SER A 19 9.30 -20.19 -1.39
CA SER A 19 9.52 -21.17 -0.32
C SER A 19 9.14 -20.65 1.07
N VAL A 20 8.94 -19.34 1.24
CA VAL A 20 8.48 -18.73 2.49
C VAL A 20 6.95 -18.78 2.49
N GLN A 21 6.39 -19.73 3.23
CA GLN A 21 4.92 -19.91 3.34
C GLN A 21 4.43 -19.52 4.73
N ASN A 22 5.26 -19.71 5.76
CA ASN A 22 4.92 -19.42 7.14
C ASN A 22 5.73 -18.23 7.64
N LEU A 23 5.05 -17.14 7.99
CA LEU A 23 5.66 -15.94 8.56
C LEU A 23 5.42 -15.87 10.07
N ALA A 24 6.42 -15.37 10.79
CA ALA A 24 6.26 -14.94 12.17
C ALA A 24 6.72 -13.50 12.35
N PHE A 25 6.16 -12.82 13.34
CA PHE A 25 6.57 -11.47 13.71
C PHE A 25 7.47 -11.52 14.93
N MET A 26 8.41 -10.60 15.01
CA MET A 26 9.28 -10.47 16.17
C MET A 26 9.42 -9.01 16.56
N ASN A 27 9.20 -8.73 17.85
CA ASN A 27 9.54 -7.44 18.42
C ASN A 27 10.92 -7.53 19.07
N ARG A 28 11.90 -6.88 18.44
CA ARG A 28 13.29 -6.79 18.92
C ARG A 28 13.68 -5.35 19.31
N THR A 29 12.69 -4.49 19.50
CA THR A 29 12.94 -3.09 19.87
C THR A 29 13.51 -2.96 21.29
N VAL A 30 14.19 -1.85 21.55
CA VAL A 30 14.73 -1.49 22.87
C VAL A 30 13.58 -1.02 23.76
N TYR A 31 13.62 -1.28 25.07
CA TYR A 31 12.63 -0.74 25.99
C TYR A 31 12.63 0.80 25.97
N PRO A 32 11.45 1.47 25.89
CA PRO A 32 11.37 2.92 25.74
C PRO A 32 12.03 3.69 26.88
N SER A 33 12.02 3.15 28.10
CA SER A 33 12.67 3.75 29.28
C SER A 33 14.18 3.98 29.11
N LEU A 34 14.79 3.40 28.08
CA LEU A 34 16.20 3.55 27.73
C LEU A 34 16.45 4.62 26.66
N LEU A 35 15.40 5.23 26.09
CA LEU A 35 15.46 6.11 24.93
C LEU A 35 14.77 7.47 25.23
N TYR A 36 15.56 8.42 25.76
CA TYR A 36 15.35 9.88 25.71
C TYR A 36 14.35 10.53 26.69
N PRO A 37 14.52 11.85 26.96
CA PRO A 37 13.69 12.56 27.93
C PRO A 37 12.31 12.85 27.37
N ASP A 38 11.32 12.42 28.13
CA ASP A 38 9.93 12.71 27.88
C ASP A 38 9.59 14.19 28.11
N THR A 39 9.10 14.86 27.07
CA THR A 39 8.61 16.23 27.16
C THR A 39 7.17 16.33 27.68
N ALA A 40 6.43 15.23 27.64
CA ALA A 40 5.02 15.16 28.01
C ALA A 40 4.78 14.73 29.48
N LYS A 41 5.85 14.36 30.22
CA LYS A 41 5.85 13.99 31.65
C LYS A 41 4.96 12.80 32.04
N TRP A 42 4.80 11.85 31.12
CA TRP A 42 4.28 10.51 31.32
C TRP A 42 5.12 9.80 32.38
N THR A 43 4.44 9.04 33.21
CA THR A 43 5.04 8.10 34.15
C THR A 43 5.61 6.88 33.43
N ASP A 44 6.50 6.14 34.10
CA ASP A 44 7.05 4.89 33.56
C ASP A 44 5.95 3.87 33.20
N GLU A 45 4.86 3.84 33.98
CA GLU A 45 3.70 2.98 33.72
C GLU A 45 2.98 3.38 32.43
N GLU A 46 2.70 4.68 32.25
CA GLU A 46 2.06 5.19 31.04
C GLU A 46 2.93 4.95 29.80
N PHE A 47 4.25 5.07 29.91
CA PHE A 47 5.18 4.71 28.84
C PHE A 47 5.14 3.22 28.49
N SER A 48 5.09 2.35 29.50
CA SER A 48 5.00 0.90 29.26
C SER A 48 3.68 0.52 28.57
N ILE A 49 2.58 1.17 28.95
CA ILE A 49 1.28 1.00 28.29
C ILE A 49 1.39 1.50 26.84
N LEU A 50 1.96 2.68 26.63
CA LEU A 50 2.10 3.27 25.29
C LEU A 50 2.97 2.41 24.37
N ASP A 51 4.09 1.86 24.85
CA ASP A 51 4.93 0.92 24.10
C ASP A 51 4.12 -0.30 23.65
N THR A 52 3.32 -0.87 24.55
CA THR A 52 2.48 -2.01 24.22
C THR A 52 1.44 -1.65 23.16
N VAL A 53 0.78 -0.50 23.30
CA VAL A 53 -0.17 0.02 22.30
C VAL A 53 0.52 0.22 20.96
N MET A 54 1.64 0.94 20.91
CA MET A 54 2.37 1.22 19.67
C MET A 54 2.79 -0.06 18.95
N ASN A 55 3.45 -0.99 19.64
CA ASN A 55 3.90 -2.23 19.03
C ASN A 55 2.72 -3.05 18.48
N ASN A 56 1.63 -3.17 19.24
CA ASN A 56 0.44 -3.89 18.78
C ASN A 56 -0.13 -3.28 17.51
N TRP A 57 -0.26 -1.95 17.45
CA TRP A 57 -0.80 -1.27 16.27
C TRP A 57 0.16 -1.29 15.07
N ILE A 58 1.48 -1.22 15.29
CA ILE A 58 2.48 -1.44 14.24
C ILE A 58 2.31 -2.83 13.61
N PHE A 59 2.32 -3.89 14.41
CA PHE A 59 2.16 -5.25 13.87
C PHE A 59 0.77 -5.49 13.28
N GLN A 60 -0.27 -4.89 13.84
CA GLN A 60 -1.62 -4.95 13.27
C GLN A 60 -1.65 -4.28 11.88
N GLY A 61 -0.98 -3.15 11.71
CA GLY A 61 -0.85 -2.47 10.41
C GLY A 61 -0.17 -3.36 9.38
N VAL A 62 0.95 -4.01 9.75
CA VAL A 62 1.63 -4.97 8.87
C VAL A 62 0.68 -6.09 8.47
N LYS A 63 0.05 -6.75 9.46
CA LYS A 63 -0.90 -7.85 9.21
C LYS A 63 -2.03 -7.43 8.27
N ASN A 64 -2.78 -6.39 8.64
CA ASN A 64 -3.94 -5.93 7.87
C ASN A 64 -3.57 -5.56 6.44
N SER A 65 -2.43 -4.91 6.23
CA SER A 65 -1.99 -4.55 4.87
C SER A 65 -1.61 -5.75 4.01
N MET A 66 -1.33 -6.90 4.63
CA MET A 66 -1.01 -8.13 3.93
C MET A 66 -2.22 -9.08 3.87
N ASP A 67 -3.30 -8.87 4.62
CA ASP A 67 -4.44 -9.80 4.72
C ASP A 67 -5.11 -10.12 3.37
N ASP A 68 -5.12 -9.16 2.42
CA ASP A 68 -5.66 -9.37 1.07
C ASP A 68 -4.67 -10.05 0.11
N SER A 69 -3.47 -10.40 0.59
CA SER A 69 -2.45 -11.08 -0.18
C SER A 69 -2.78 -12.54 -0.40
N PRO A 70 -2.71 -13.06 -1.62
CA PRO A 70 -2.93 -14.48 -1.90
C PRO A 70 -1.78 -15.38 -1.40
N LEU A 71 -0.72 -14.81 -0.80
CA LEU A 71 0.50 -15.54 -0.45
C LEU A 71 0.54 -16.15 0.94
N TYR A 72 -0.11 -15.50 1.90
CA TYR A 72 0.17 -15.76 3.31
C TYR A 72 -1.14 -15.93 4.07
N ASP A 73 -1.25 -17.03 4.82
CA ASP A 73 -2.33 -17.22 5.77
C ASP A 73 -1.94 -16.60 7.12
N PHE A 74 -2.56 -15.46 7.42
CA PHE A 74 -2.29 -14.68 8.61
C PHE A 74 -3.19 -15.02 9.81
N GLU A 75 -4.02 -16.06 9.73
CA GLU A 75 -4.88 -16.49 10.85
C GLU A 75 -4.07 -16.89 12.10
N SER A 76 -2.77 -17.17 11.96
CA SER A 76 -1.93 -17.70 13.05
C SER A 76 -0.60 -16.97 13.32
N ILE A 77 -0.44 -15.69 12.90
CA ILE A 77 0.83 -14.98 13.13
C ILE A 77 1.16 -14.91 14.62
N ARG A 78 2.27 -15.55 15.00
CA ARG A 78 2.83 -15.48 16.35
C ARG A 78 3.76 -14.28 16.43
N ILE A 79 3.54 -13.42 17.42
CA ILE A 79 4.48 -12.36 17.77
C ILE A 79 5.45 -12.90 18.82
N VAL A 80 6.72 -13.06 18.45
CA VAL A 80 7.80 -13.43 19.35
C VAL A 80 8.37 -12.14 19.98
N GLN A 81 8.34 -12.05 21.31
CA GLN A 81 8.91 -10.91 22.03
C GLN A 81 10.38 -11.21 22.37
N VAL A 82 11.31 -10.52 21.72
CA VAL A 82 12.77 -10.64 21.94
C VAL A 82 13.36 -9.25 22.15
N ARG A 83 12.80 -8.53 23.13
CA ARG A 83 13.17 -7.14 23.43
C ARG A 83 14.65 -7.02 23.79
N ARG A 84 15.23 -5.90 23.39
CA ARG A 84 16.62 -5.55 23.66
C ARG A 84 16.72 -4.70 24.92
N SER A 85 17.76 -4.97 25.71
CA SER A 85 18.11 -4.20 26.91
C SER A 85 19.34 -3.32 26.71
N ASP A 86 19.97 -3.36 25.53
CA ASP A 86 21.12 -2.54 25.19
C ASP A 86 20.70 -1.22 24.52
N THR A 87 21.31 -0.12 24.93
CA THR A 87 21.16 1.22 24.30
C THR A 87 22.04 1.39 23.07
N ALA A 88 22.86 0.39 22.76
CA ALA A 88 23.83 0.47 21.67
C ALA A 88 23.09 0.52 20.32
N GLY A 89 23.23 1.66 19.64
CA GLY A 89 22.82 1.90 18.24
C GLY A 89 23.50 1.00 17.20
N LEU A 90 23.98 -0.18 17.61
CA LEU A 90 24.44 -1.24 16.74
C LEU A 90 23.25 -2.17 16.50
N LEU A 91 22.57 -1.93 15.39
CA LEU A 91 21.48 -2.74 14.84
C LEU A 91 22.02 -4.05 14.24
N ILE A 92 22.87 -4.76 14.98
CA ILE A 92 23.56 -5.96 14.50
C ILE A 92 22.51 -7.05 14.22
N PRO A 93 22.55 -7.68 13.03
CA PRO A 93 21.72 -8.83 12.71
C PRO A 93 21.85 -9.95 13.73
N LEU A 94 20.77 -10.68 13.95
CA LEU A 94 20.81 -11.89 14.78
C LEU A 94 21.82 -12.89 14.24
N GLU A 95 22.57 -13.51 15.15
CA GLU A 95 23.47 -14.60 14.81
C GLU A 95 22.71 -15.84 14.33
N LYS A 96 23.36 -16.64 13.48
CA LYS A 96 22.79 -17.88 12.93
C LYS A 96 22.29 -18.84 14.02
N SER A 97 22.99 -18.92 15.14
CA SER A 97 22.61 -19.76 16.29
C SER A 97 21.25 -19.36 16.89
N ILE A 98 20.91 -18.07 16.88
CA ILE A 98 19.63 -17.55 17.36
C ILE A 98 18.54 -17.80 16.32
N LEU A 99 18.82 -17.59 15.03
CA LEU A 99 17.87 -17.87 13.95
C LEU A 99 17.41 -19.34 13.95
N GLN A 100 18.34 -20.28 14.18
CA GLN A 100 18.01 -21.70 14.33
C GLN A 100 17.08 -21.98 15.51
N LYS A 101 17.30 -21.33 16.66
CA LYS A 101 16.39 -21.45 17.81
C LYS A 101 15.01 -20.88 17.49
N LEU A 102 14.97 -19.71 16.86
CA LEU A 102 13.72 -19.06 16.48
C LEU A 102 12.92 -19.93 15.51
N LYS A 103 13.56 -20.55 14.52
CA LYS A 103 12.91 -21.52 13.62
C LYS A 103 12.18 -22.63 14.37
N ASN A 104 12.83 -23.23 15.36
CA ASN A 104 12.24 -24.32 16.13
C ASN A 104 11.04 -23.86 16.98
N VAL A 105 11.08 -22.61 17.47
CA VAL A 105 10.04 -22.05 18.34
C VAL A 105 8.85 -21.52 17.54
N SER A 106 9.09 -20.74 16.49
CA SER A 106 8.04 -20.13 15.68
C SER A 106 7.44 -21.09 14.66
N LYS A 107 8.20 -22.12 14.24
CA LYS A 107 7.89 -22.98 13.09
C LYS A 107 7.67 -22.20 11.79
N ALA A 108 8.24 -20.99 11.70
CA ALA A 108 8.14 -20.13 10.53
C ALA A 108 9.33 -20.34 9.57
N ASP A 109 9.10 -20.03 8.30
CA ASP A 109 10.12 -20.01 7.25
C ASP A 109 10.91 -18.70 7.25
N ALA A 110 10.24 -17.59 7.62
CA ALA A 110 10.87 -16.30 7.80
C ALA A 110 10.28 -15.53 9.00
N ILE A 111 11.09 -14.62 9.55
CA ILE A 111 10.68 -13.71 10.62
C ILE A 111 10.77 -12.27 10.12
N ILE A 112 9.66 -11.54 10.25
CA ILE A 112 9.61 -10.10 10.11
C ILE A 112 9.87 -9.48 11.48
N SER A 113 10.99 -8.79 11.61
CA SER A 113 11.47 -8.22 12.86
C SER A 113 11.33 -6.71 12.86
N LEU A 114 10.62 -6.16 13.84
CA LEU A 114 10.73 -4.75 14.22
C LEU A 114 11.95 -4.61 15.12
N GLU A 115 13.02 -4.01 14.60
CA GLU A 115 14.33 -3.90 15.25
C GLU A 115 14.47 -2.58 16.03
N TYR A 116 13.77 -1.54 15.59
CA TYR A 116 13.73 -0.23 16.24
C TYR A 116 12.43 0.50 15.87
N TYR A 117 11.93 1.31 16.79
CA TYR A 117 10.95 2.34 16.44
C TYR A 117 11.16 3.58 17.32
N PHE A 118 10.73 4.72 16.80
CA PHE A 118 10.75 6.00 17.51
C PHE A 118 9.64 6.88 16.94
N ILE A 119 8.92 7.59 17.80
CA ILE A 119 7.91 8.54 17.40
C ILE A 119 8.20 9.90 18.03
N LYS A 120 8.08 10.96 17.22
CA LYS A 120 8.23 12.34 17.66
C LYS A 120 7.03 13.14 17.20
N ASP A 121 6.38 13.80 18.14
CA ASP A 121 5.29 14.71 17.85
C ASP A 121 5.79 16.12 17.51
N SER A 122 4.94 16.85 16.82
CA SER A 122 5.09 18.27 16.54
C SER A 122 3.72 18.91 16.47
N VAL A 123 3.51 19.95 17.26
CA VAL A 123 2.28 20.75 17.24
C VAL A 123 2.62 22.14 16.73
N ARG A 124 1.86 22.63 15.74
CA ARG A 124 1.97 23.99 15.22
C ARG A 124 0.60 24.64 15.23
N MET A 125 0.55 25.89 15.65
CA MET A 125 -0.70 26.64 15.78
C MET A 125 -0.48 28.02 15.17
N TRP A 126 -1.42 28.47 14.35
CA TRP A 126 -1.32 29.73 13.60
C TRP A 126 -2.65 30.47 13.61
N SER A 127 -2.60 31.79 13.53
CA SER A 127 -3.78 32.66 13.52
C SER A 127 -3.63 33.74 12.46
N ASP A 128 -4.63 33.86 11.60
CA ASP A 128 -4.88 35.02 10.77
C ASP A 128 -5.91 35.92 11.47
N TYR A 129 -5.42 36.96 12.14
CA TYR A 129 -6.30 37.89 12.86
C TYR A 129 -7.08 38.81 11.91
N GLU A 130 -6.66 38.98 10.66
CA GLU A 130 -7.37 39.81 9.68
C GLU A 130 -8.57 39.07 9.10
N LEU A 131 -8.42 37.76 8.87
CA LEU A 131 -9.48 36.90 8.34
C LEU A 131 -10.30 36.18 9.41
N GLY A 132 -9.93 36.30 10.70
CA GLY A 132 -10.59 35.59 11.80
C GLY A 132 -10.44 34.07 11.69
N TYR A 133 -9.33 33.61 11.12
CA TYR A 133 -9.10 32.21 10.76
C TYR A 133 -7.97 31.63 11.60
N HIS A 134 -8.20 30.49 12.24
CA HIS A 134 -7.22 29.87 13.12
C HIS A 134 -6.96 28.42 12.72
N GLU A 135 -5.69 28.04 12.70
CA GLU A 135 -5.22 26.75 12.25
C GLU A 135 -4.45 26.02 13.36
N ALA A 136 -4.60 24.70 13.41
CA ALA A 136 -3.83 23.81 14.26
C ALA A 136 -3.38 22.58 13.46
N TYR A 137 -2.12 22.22 13.64
CA TYR A 137 -1.48 21.08 13.00
C TYR A 137 -0.86 20.18 14.07
N LEU A 138 -1.09 18.88 13.95
CA LEU A 138 -0.37 17.84 14.67
C LEU A 138 0.33 16.96 13.65
N GLY A 139 1.65 16.80 13.76
CA GLY A 139 2.42 15.85 12.97
C GLY A 139 3.14 14.86 13.88
N LEU A 140 2.98 13.58 13.61
CA LEU A 140 3.68 12.49 14.27
C LEU A 140 4.67 11.85 13.31
N ASN A 141 5.95 12.13 13.51
CA ASN A 141 7.04 11.55 12.74
C ASN A 141 7.47 10.22 13.37
N THR A 142 7.30 9.12 12.65
CA THR A 142 7.57 7.76 13.11
C THR A 142 8.70 7.14 12.30
N ILE A 143 9.79 6.83 12.98
CA ILE A 143 10.93 6.11 12.42
C ILE A 143 10.81 4.65 12.84
N THR A 144 10.95 3.72 11.91
CA THR A 144 11.03 2.28 12.21
C THR A 144 12.23 1.66 11.49
N LEU A 145 12.78 0.60 12.07
CA LEU A 145 13.74 -0.26 11.38
C LEU A 145 13.20 -1.67 11.35
N TRP A 146 13.23 -2.24 10.16
CA TRP A 146 12.74 -3.57 9.90
C TRP A 146 13.83 -4.45 9.32
N ARG A 147 13.71 -5.74 9.61
CA ARG A 147 14.51 -6.77 8.98
C ARG A 147 13.70 -8.03 8.76
N ILE A 148 13.90 -8.70 7.62
CA ILE A 148 13.33 -10.02 7.36
C ILE A 148 14.45 -11.05 7.39
N TYR A 149 14.35 -12.01 8.31
CA TYR A 149 15.27 -13.14 8.39
C TYR A 149 14.68 -14.36 7.71
N ASP A 150 15.41 -14.94 6.77
CA ASP A 150 15.16 -16.27 6.23
C ASP A 150 15.69 -17.32 7.22
N LEU A 151 14.77 -18.07 7.83
CA LEU A 151 15.11 -19.10 8.82
C LEU A 151 15.53 -20.43 8.16
N ASN A 152 15.26 -20.61 6.88
CA ASN A 152 15.72 -21.76 6.12
C ASN A 152 17.19 -21.61 5.72
N ASN A 153 17.58 -20.43 5.24
CA ASN A 153 18.93 -20.16 4.74
C ASN A 153 19.84 -19.40 5.73
N ASN A 154 19.28 -18.88 6.84
CA ASN A 154 19.98 -18.01 7.80
C ASN A 154 20.57 -16.76 7.14
N THR A 155 19.77 -16.12 6.29
CA THR A 155 20.11 -14.89 5.55
C THR A 155 19.11 -13.78 5.84
N ILE A 156 19.44 -12.56 5.44
CA ILE A 156 18.53 -11.41 5.52
C ILE A 156 17.90 -11.20 4.14
N LEU A 157 16.57 -11.17 4.07
CA LEU A 157 15.80 -10.95 2.84
C LEU A 157 15.50 -9.48 2.60
N ASP A 158 15.31 -8.70 3.67
CA ASP A 158 15.12 -7.24 3.62
C ASP A 158 15.71 -6.59 4.87
N GLU A 159 16.18 -5.36 4.71
CA GLU A 159 16.58 -4.48 5.81
C GLU A 159 16.29 -3.04 5.38
N ILE A 160 15.47 -2.32 6.15
CA ILE A 160 15.09 -0.96 5.82
C ILE A 160 14.73 -0.14 7.05
N ALA A 161 15.17 1.13 7.05
CA ALA A 161 14.63 2.15 7.94
C ALA A 161 13.56 2.95 7.19
N LEU A 162 12.38 3.08 7.79
CA LEU A 162 11.30 3.93 7.30
C LEU A 162 11.20 5.17 8.17
N ASN A 163 10.80 6.29 7.56
CA ASN A 163 10.54 7.54 8.23
C ASN A 163 9.24 8.13 7.69
N GLU A 164 8.14 7.85 8.39
CA GLU A 164 6.79 8.20 7.98
C GLU A 164 6.26 9.35 8.84
N THR A 165 5.40 10.18 8.27
CA THR A 165 4.70 11.22 9.04
C THR A 165 3.21 11.03 8.89
N THR A 166 2.50 10.95 10.02
CA THR A 166 1.03 11.04 10.04
C THR A 166 0.66 12.39 10.61
N ASP A 167 -0.08 13.17 9.84
CA ASP A 167 -0.44 14.53 10.20
C ASP A 167 -1.94 14.81 10.11
N TRP A 168 -2.36 15.78 10.92
CA TRP A 168 -3.72 16.28 10.97
C TRP A 168 -3.69 17.80 10.92
N PHE A 169 -4.56 18.34 10.08
CA PHE A 169 -4.84 19.76 9.99
C PHE A 169 -6.28 20.03 10.44
N ARG A 170 -6.47 21.06 11.26
CA ARG A 170 -7.78 21.53 11.72
C ARG A 170 -7.82 23.04 11.76
N ASP A 171 -9.00 23.56 11.45
CA ASP A 171 -9.30 24.97 11.52
C ASP A 171 -10.59 25.26 12.28
N ASP A 172 -10.69 26.48 12.79
CA ASP A 172 -11.84 26.97 13.54
C ASP A 172 -11.86 28.52 13.61
N GLU A 173 -12.99 29.07 14.06
CA GLU A 173 -13.14 30.50 14.40
C GLU A 173 -12.29 30.91 15.61
N THR A 174 -11.81 29.95 16.41
CA THR A 174 -10.92 30.20 17.54
C THR A 174 -9.73 29.25 17.54
N LEU A 175 -8.58 29.74 17.99
CA LEU A 175 -7.36 28.91 18.07
C LEU A 175 -7.53 27.69 19.00
N ILE A 176 -8.27 27.84 20.09
CA ILE A 176 -8.56 26.75 21.03
C ILE A 176 -9.52 25.74 20.37
N GLY A 177 -10.53 26.23 19.63
CA GLY A 177 -11.43 25.37 18.87
C GLY A 177 -10.66 24.52 17.86
N ALA A 178 -9.75 25.11 17.08
CA ALA A 178 -8.92 24.38 16.12
C ALA A 178 -8.07 23.30 16.80
N ALA A 179 -7.41 23.64 17.92
CA ALA A 179 -6.63 22.69 18.70
C ALA A 179 -7.47 21.55 19.29
N SER A 180 -8.68 21.85 19.77
CA SER A 180 -9.58 20.84 20.36
C SER A 180 -10.09 19.79 19.36
N LYS A 181 -10.04 20.10 18.05
CA LYS A 181 -10.44 19.19 16.97
C LYS A 181 -9.30 18.27 16.52
N LEU A 182 -8.06 18.51 16.96
CA LEU A 182 -6.94 17.58 16.74
C LEU A 182 -7.21 16.27 17.48
N PRO A 183 -6.71 15.14 16.97
CA PRO A 183 -6.87 13.87 17.67
C PRO A 183 -6.18 13.92 19.03
N GLN A 184 -6.71 13.16 19.99
CA GLN A 184 -6.03 12.96 21.27
C GLN A 184 -4.70 12.25 21.04
N ALA A 185 -3.71 12.52 21.90
CA ALA A 185 -2.35 12.02 21.74
C ALA A 185 -2.30 10.49 21.52
N VAL A 186 -3.01 9.71 22.34
CA VAL A 186 -3.04 8.24 22.24
C VAL A 186 -3.66 7.77 20.92
N ASP A 187 -4.73 8.42 20.44
CA ASP A 187 -5.38 8.05 19.18
C ASP A 187 -4.52 8.44 17.97
N GLY A 188 -3.86 9.59 18.02
CA GLY A 188 -2.89 10.00 17.02
C GLY A 188 -1.71 9.01 16.94
N ILE A 189 -1.12 8.66 18.09
CA ILE A 189 -0.01 7.70 18.18
C ILE A 189 -0.44 6.33 17.67
N ARG A 190 -1.65 5.87 18.04
CA ARG A 190 -2.24 4.63 17.53
C ARG A 190 -2.32 4.62 16.00
N GLN A 191 -2.84 5.70 15.41
CA GLN A 191 -2.96 5.80 13.96
C GLN A 191 -1.59 5.86 13.27
N ALA A 192 -0.65 6.63 13.81
CA ALA A 192 0.71 6.72 13.27
C ALA A 192 1.45 5.37 13.33
N ALA A 193 1.33 4.66 14.46
CA ALA A 193 1.82 3.30 14.65
C ALA A 193 1.22 2.33 13.63
N TYR A 194 -0.10 2.37 13.43
CA TYR A 194 -0.77 1.56 12.42
C TYR A 194 -0.27 1.86 11.00
N ASN A 195 -0.20 3.15 10.64
CA ASN A 195 0.20 3.59 9.31
C ASN A 195 1.62 3.14 8.93
N VAL A 196 2.60 3.26 9.83
CA VAL A 196 3.97 2.80 9.53
C VAL A 196 4.03 1.27 9.36
N GLY A 197 3.19 0.54 10.08
CA GLY A 197 3.00 -0.90 9.90
C GLY A 197 2.42 -1.24 8.52
N VAL A 198 1.35 -0.55 8.12
CA VAL A 198 0.75 -0.69 6.79
C VAL A 198 1.77 -0.41 5.69
N THR A 199 2.49 0.71 5.77
CA THR A 199 3.54 1.06 4.80
C THR A 199 4.57 -0.05 4.65
N TYR A 200 4.99 -0.65 5.76
CA TYR A 200 5.94 -1.75 5.71
C TYR A 200 5.33 -3.04 5.14
N GLY A 201 4.10 -3.41 5.49
CA GLY A 201 3.47 -4.62 4.93
C GLY A 201 3.22 -4.52 3.41
N LEU A 202 2.80 -3.35 2.91
CA LEU A 202 2.68 -3.07 1.46
C LEU A 202 4.02 -3.19 0.71
N ARG A 203 5.16 -3.01 1.39
CA ARG A 203 6.49 -3.17 0.79
C ARG A 203 6.80 -4.63 0.46
N ILE A 204 6.33 -5.56 1.29
CA ILE A 204 6.79 -6.95 1.32
C ILE A 204 5.72 -7.95 0.85
N SER A 205 4.53 -7.47 0.53
CA SER A 205 3.43 -8.27 0.00
C SER A 205 2.80 -7.61 -1.23
N PRO A 206 2.48 -8.37 -2.29
CA PRO A 206 1.57 -7.90 -3.32
C PRO A 206 0.22 -7.57 -2.71
N THR A 207 -0.43 -6.51 -3.20
CA THR A 207 -1.69 -6.02 -2.63
C THR A 207 -2.64 -5.52 -3.69
N TRP A 208 -3.92 -5.71 -3.46
CA TRP A 208 -4.97 -5.08 -4.26
C TRP A 208 -5.05 -3.58 -3.97
N LYS A 209 -5.22 -2.81 -5.03
CA LYS A 209 -5.33 -1.36 -4.97
C LYS A 209 -6.45 -0.91 -5.88
N GLU A 210 -7.33 -0.08 -5.33
CA GLU A 210 -8.31 0.64 -6.13
C GLU A 210 -7.64 1.77 -6.89
N THR A 211 -7.95 1.86 -8.17
CA THR A 211 -7.40 2.88 -9.04
C THR A 211 -8.47 3.38 -9.99
N GLN A 212 -8.47 4.70 -10.18
CA GLN A 212 -9.42 5.32 -11.06
C GLN A 212 -8.94 5.21 -12.52
N ARG A 213 -9.88 4.91 -13.40
CA ARG A 213 -9.74 4.93 -14.85
C ARG A 213 -10.88 5.75 -15.45
N PHE A 214 -10.73 6.03 -16.74
CA PHE A 214 -11.73 6.74 -17.50
C PHE A 214 -12.15 5.93 -18.71
N PHE A 215 -13.36 6.18 -19.19
CA PHE A 215 -13.80 5.69 -20.49
C PHE A 215 -14.64 6.74 -21.23
N TYR A 216 -14.72 6.61 -22.55
CA TYR A 216 -15.57 7.44 -23.38
C TYR A 216 -17.00 6.91 -23.38
N SER A 217 -17.89 7.62 -22.69
CA SER A 217 -19.32 7.31 -22.61
C SER A 217 -20.19 7.96 -23.70
N SER A 218 -19.62 8.81 -24.55
CA SER A 218 -20.35 9.60 -25.54
C SER A 218 -19.59 9.80 -26.86
N GLY A 219 -20.31 10.12 -27.94
CA GLY A 219 -19.75 10.25 -29.29
C GLY A 219 -20.53 9.51 -30.39
N GLY A 220 -21.79 9.16 -30.12
CA GLY A 220 -22.69 8.47 -31.05
C GLY A 220 -23.80 7.74 -30.28
N ILE A 221 -24.81 7.25 -31.00
CA ILE A 221 -25.87 6.42 -30.39
C ILE A 221 -25.26 5.14 -29.82
N GLU A 222 -24.43 4.43 -30.60
CA GLU A 222 -23.81 3.17 -30.18
C GLU A 222 -22.83 3.35 -29.01
N MET A 223 -22.07 4.45 -28.95
CA MET A 223 -21.20 4.73 -27.80
C MET A 223 -22.00 4.93 -26.50
N ARG A 224 -23.16 5.61 -26.60
CA ARG A 224 -24.09 5.77 -25.46
C ARG A 224 -24.75 4.45 -25.08
N ARG A 225 -25.07 3.59 -26.05
CA ARG A 225 -25.59 2.24 -25.78
C ARG A 225 -24.56 1.39 -25.03
N ALA A 226 -23.28 1.44 -25.43
CA ALA A 226 -22.21 0.77 -24.71
C ALA A 226 -22.04 1.30 -23.28
N ALA A 227 -22.14 2.61 -23.06
CA ALA A 227 -22.16 3.18 -21.70
C ALA A 227 -23.37 2.68 -20.88
N GLY A 228 -24.54 2.54 -21.51
CA GLY A 228 -25.72 1.94 -20.88
C GLY A 228 -25.51 0.48 -20.46
N LYS A 229 -24.74 -0.30 -21.24
CA LYS A 229 -24.37 -1.68 -20.90
C LYS A 229 -23.50 -1.76 -19.65
N ILE A 230 -22.51 -0.86 -19.52
CA ILE A 230 -21.68 -0.75 -18.32
C ILE A 230 -22.52 -0.48 -17.07
N ASN A 231 -23.51 0.41 -17.15
CA ASN A 231 -24.40 0.70 -16.01
C ASN A 231 -25.20 -0.52 -15.54
N SER A 232 -25.37 -1.53 -16.39
CA SER A 232 -25.97 -2.83 -16.06
C SER A 232 -24.95 -3.94 -15.73
N GLY A 233 -23.65 -3.62 -15.65
CA GLY A 233 -22.56 -4.57 -15.41
C GLY A 233 -22.11 -5.38 -16.63
N ASP A 234 -22.70 -5.13 -17.81
CA ASP A 234 -22.43 -5.89 -19.04
C ASP A 234 -21.22 -5.33 -19.82
N TRP A 235 -20.02 -5.55 -19.27
CA TRP A 235 -18.76 -5.10 -19.86
C TRP A 235 -18.44 -5.77 -21.20
N TYR A 236 -18.71 -7.07 -21.30
CA TYR A 236 -18.53 -7.83 -22.52
C TYR A 236 -19.42 -7.31 -23.64
N GLY A 237 -20.70 -7.04 -23.37
CA GLY A 237 -21.61 -6.43 -24.33
C GLY A 237 -21.20 -5.02 -24.74
N ALA A 238 -20.62 -4.22 -23.82
CA ALA A 238 -20.03 -2.94 -24.15
C ALA A 238 -18.81 -3.09 -25.07
N ALA A 239 -17.91 -4.05 -24.79
CA ALA A 239 -16.74 -4.37 -25.58
C ALA A 239 -17.10 -4.80 -27.01
N GLU A 240 -18.17 -5.58 -27.21
CA GLU A 240 -18.64 -5.93 -28.55
C GLU A 240 -19.02 -4.70 -29.39
N LEU A 241 -19.70 -3.72 -28.77
CA LEU A 241 -20.07 -2.47 -29.42
C LEU A 241 -18.85 -1.62 -29.74
N TRP A 242 -17.92 -1.47 -28.79
CA TRP A 242 -16.68 -0.73 -29.02
C TRP A 242 -15.82 -1.39 -30.11
N ARG A 243 -15.71 -2.71 -30.13
CA ARG A 243 -15.00 -3.44 -31.19
C ARG A 243 -15.57 -3.11 -32.57
N LYS A 244 -16.89 -3.06 -32.74
CA LYS A 244 -17.52 -2.65 -34.02
C LYS A 244 -17.18 -1.19 -34.36
N LEU A 245 -17.29 -0.29 -33.40
CA LEU A 245 -17.01 1.14 -33.58
C LEU A 245 -15.53 1.43 -33.90
N ALA A 246 -14.61 0.64 -33.37
CA ALA A 246 -13.17 0.77 -33.57
C ALA A 246 -12.73 0.61 -35.03
N TYR A 247 -13.54 -0.04 -35.87
CA TYR A 247 -13.30 -0.22 -37.31
C TYR A 247 -14.23 0.65 -38.18
N GLY A 248 -14.98 1.58 -37.59
CA GLY A 248 -15.82 2.52 -38.33
C GLY A 248 -15.04 3.66 -38.98
N GLU A 249 -15.67 4.35 -39.94
CA GLU A 249 -15.03 5.42 -40.72
C GLU A 249 -14.77 6.70 -39.90
N HIS A 250 -15.57 6.95 -38.86
CA HIS A 250 -15.43 8.14 -38.03
C HIS A 250 -14.26 8.01 -37.05
N GLN A 251 -13.08 8.50 -37.45
CA GLN A 251 -11.82 8.42 -36.70
C GLN A 251 -11.94 8.79 -35.22
N LYS A 252 -12.67 9.86 -34.87
CA LYS A 252 -12.86 10.28 -33.46
C LYS A 252 -13.60 9.20 -32.64
N THR A 253 -14.62 8.58 -33.21
CA THR A 253 -15.40 7.52 -32.54
C THR A 253 -14.59 6.22 -32.50
N ALA A 254 -13.90 5.89 -33.60
CA ALA A 254 -13.03 4.72 -33.67
C ALA A 254 -11.88 4.77 -32.66
N ALA A 255 -11.20 5.91 -32.52
CA ALA A 255 -10.14 6.10 -31.53
C ALA A 255 -10.66 5.95 -30.09
N ARG A 256 -11.81 6.56 -29.79
CA ARG A 256 -12.45 6.43 -28.46
C ARG A 256 -12.88 5.01 -28.15
N ALA A 257 -13.39 4.29 -29.15
CA ALA A 257 -13.77 2.89 -29.00
C ALA A 257 -12.54 1.99 -28.78
N CYS A 258 -11.43 2.25 -29.50
CA CYS A 258 -10.16 1.57 -29.24
C CYS A 258 -9.64 1.85 -27.81
N PHE A 259 -9.74 3.09 -27.33
CA PHE A 259 -9.36 3.43 -25.96
C PHE A 259 -10.20 2.65 -24.94
N ASN A 260 -11.52 2.57 -25.13
CA ASN A 260 -12.37 1.80 -24.22
C ASN A 260 -12.09 0.29 -24.29
N MET A 261 -11.74 -0.25 -25.46
CA MET A 261 -11.29 -1.64 -25.59
C MET A 261 -10.00 -1.88 -24.81
N ALA A 262 -9.07 -0.92 -24.79
CA ALA A 262 -7.86 -1.03 -23.98
C ALA A 262 -8.19 -1.14 -22.49
N LEU A 263 -9.14 -0.33 -22.00
CA LEU A 263 -9.62 -0.43 -20.62
C LEU A 263 -10.25 -1.79 -20.32
N PHE A 264 -11.12 -2.27 -21.20
CA PHE A 264 -11.72 -3.59 -21.05
C PHE A 264 -10.64 -4.69 -20.94
N CYS A 265 -9.64 -4.68 -21.83
CA CYS A 265 -8.54 -5.64 -21.77
C CYS A 265 -7.67 -5.47 -20.52
N GLU A 266 -7.50 -4.25 -19.98
CA GLU A 266 -6.82 -4.03 -18.69
C GLU A 266 -7.59 -4.70 -17.54
N MET A 267 -8.91 -4.57 -17.51
CA MET A 267 -9.76 -5.17 -16.47
C MET A 267 -9.74 -6.70 -16.49
N GLU A 268 -9.54 -7.29 -17.67
CA GLU A 268 -9.36 -8.74 -17.84
C GLU A 268 -7.88 -9.19 -17.68
N ASP A 269 -7.00 -8.30 -17.19
CA ASP A 269 -5.54 -8.49 -17.03
C ASP A 269 -4.79 -8.90 -18.32
N GLN A 270 -5.39 -8.68 -19.49
CA GLN A 270 -4.81 -8.90 -20.82
C GLN A 270 -3.97 -7.69 -21.26
N LEU A 271 -2.90 -7.40 -20.52
CA LEU A 271 -2.14 -6.14 -20.64
C LEU A 271 -1.48 -5.92 -22.01
N ILE A 272 -1.06 -6.98 -22.71
CA ILE A 272 -0.51 -6.87 -24.07
C ILE A 272 -1.61 -6.42 -25.05
N LEU A 273 -2.79 -7.05 -24.97
CA LEU A 273 -3.92 -6.68 -25.82
C LEU A 273 -4.43 -5.27 -25.49
N ALA A 274 -4.42 -4.88 -24.21
CA ALA A 274 -4.72 -3.52 -23.78
C ALA A 274 -3.78 -2.50 -24.43
N LEU A 275 -2.47 -2.77 -24.43
CA LEU A 275 -1.47 -1.93 -25.09
C LEU A 275 -1.71 -1.82 -26.60
N ASP A 276 -2.01 -2.93 -27.28
CA ASP A 276 -2.30 -2.92 -28.72
C ASP A 276 -3.51 -2.02 -29.05
N TRP A 277 -4.58 -2.13 -28.27
CA TRP A 277 -5.77 -1.28 -28.44
C TRP A 277 -5.48 0.19 -28.15
N ALA A 278 -4.70 0.49 -27.10
CA ALA A 278 -4.35 1.87 -26.76
C ALA A 278 -3.44 2.51 -27.83
N VAL A 279 -2.45 1.77 -28.33
CA VAL A 279 -1.58 2.21 -29.43
C VAL A 279 -2.39 2.43 -30.71
N LYS A 280 -3.34 1.54 -31.01
CA LYS A 280 -4.27 1.72 -32.13
C LYS A 280 -5.11 3.00 -31.97
N ALA A 281 -5.64 3.26 -30.78
CA ALA A 281 -6.37 4.49 -30.48
C ALA A 281 -5.52 5.74 -30.77
N TYR A 282 -4.27 5.75 -30.30
CA TYR A 282 -3.33 6.85 -30.50
C TYR A 282 -2.92 7.04 -31.96
N THR A 283 -2.80 5.94 -32.71
CA THR A 283 -2.48 5.95 -34.14
C THR A 283 -3.62 6.53 -34.98
N ILE A 284 -4.87 6.19 -34.65
CA ILE A 284 -6.05 6.77 -35.30
C ILE A 284 -6.15 8.26 -34.96
N LYS A 285 -5.93 8.62 -33.69
CA LYS A 285 -5.97 10.00 -33.24
C LYS A 285 -5.01 10.23 -32.07
N GLN A 286 -4.01 11.06 -32.32
CA GLN A 286 -3.06 11.46 -31.29
C GLN A 286 -3.78 12.33 -30.24
N ASP A 287 -3.80 11.83 -29.01
CA ASP A 287 -4.42 12.47 -27.87
C ASP A 287 -3.53 12.28 -26.63
N LYS A 288 -3.43 13.31 -25.80
CA LYS A 288 -2.55 13.31 -24.62
C LYS A 288 -2.98 12.23 -23.62
N LEU A 289 -4.28 12.08 -23.37
CA LEU A 289 -4.80 11.11 -22.41
C LEU A 289 -4.51 9.69 -22.86
N THR A 290 -4.67 9.39 -24.15
CA THR A 290 -4.31 8.07 -24.70
C THR A 290 -2.82 7.78 -24.54
N LYS A 291 -1.95 8.78 -24.76
CA LYS A 291 -0.51 8.62 -24.57
C LYS A 291 -0.16 8.31 -23.11
N GLU A 292 -0.71 9.10 -22.17
CA GLU A 292 -0.53 8.88 -20.74
C GLU A 292 -1.02 7.48 -20.33
N TYR A 293 -2.14 7.02 -20.89
CA TYR A 293 -2.67 5.69 -20.63
C TYR A 293 -1.81 4.56 -21.20
N ILE A 294 -1.22 4.73 -22.39
CA ILE A 294 -0.23 3.78 -22.93
C ILE A 294 0.97 3.65 -21.97
N ASP A 295 1.48 4.76 -21.45
CA ASP A 295 2.63 4.73 -20.55
C ASP A 295 2.27 4.07 -19.20
N LEU A 296 1.05 4.29 -18.71
CA LEU A 296 0.50 3.56 -17.56
C LEU A 296 0.41 2.05 -17.83
N LEU A 297 -0.13 1.63 -18.98
CA LEU A 297 -0.26 0.20 -19.31
C LEU A 297 1.10 -0.48 -19.46
N LYS A 298 2.14 0.21 -19.94
CA LYS A 298 3.52 -0.31 -19.97
C LYS A 298 4.06 -0.55 -18.57
N GLN A 299 3.80 0.39 -17.65
CA GLN A 299 4.17 0.22 -16.24
C GLN A 299 3.44 -1.01 -15.67
N ARG A 300 2.12 -1.12 -15.87
CA ARG A 300 1.35 -2.28 -15.43
C ARG A 300 1.86 -3.59 -16.00
N TYR A 301 2.26 -3.62 -17.26
CA TYR A 301 2.85 -4.82 -17.87
C TYR A 301 4.16 -5.22 -17.19
N SER A 302 5.02 -4.26 -16.87
CA SER A 302 6.26 -4.50 -16.10
C SER A 302 5.94 -5.03 -14.69
N ASP A 303 4.93 -4.46 -14.04
CA ASP A 303 4.47 -4.88 -12.72
C ASP A 303 3.87 -6.28 -12.73
N GLY A 304 3.08 -6.64 -13.74
CA GLY A 304 2.57 -8.00 -13.95
C GLY A 304 3.70 -9.04 -14.09
N ARG A 305 4.84 -8.69 -14.71
CA ARG A 305 6.01 -9.58 -14.75
C ARG A 305 6.69 -9.76 -13.40
N ARG A 306 6.61 -8.76 -12.51
CA ARG A 306 7.09 -8.87 -11.13
C ARG A 306 6.13 -9.75 -10.32
N LEU A 307 4.83 -9.54 -10.46
CA LEU A 307 3.79 -10.36 -9.83
C LEU A 307 3.93 -11.84 -10.19
N LYS A 308 4.18 -12.18 -11.46
CA LYS A 308 4.44 -13.57 -11.90
C LYS A 308 5.60 -14.27 -11.16
N LYS A 309 6.54 -13.52 -10.58
CA LYS A 309 7.64 -14.06 -9.76
C LYS A 309 7.31 -14.10 -8.27
N GLN A 310 6.38 -13.25 -7.85
CA GLN A 310 5.97 -13.08 -6.45
C GLN A 310 4.80 -13.98 -6.09
N LEU A 311 4.01 -14.43 -7.08
CA LEU A 311 2.83 -15.25 -6.90
C LEU A 311 3.08 -16.71 -7.34
N PRO A 312 2.39 -17.71 -6.73
CA PRO A 312 2.48 -19.10 -7.16
C PRO A 312 1.89 -19.28 -8.57
N SER A 313 2.44 -20.20 -9.35
CA SER A 313 2.00 -20.42 -10.75
C SER A 313 0.54 -20.85 -10.93
N ASN A 314 -0.13 -21.28 -9.85
CA ASN A 314 -1.52 -21.77 -9.84
C ASN A 314 -2.53 -20.73 -9.33
N SER A 315 -2.15 -19.51 -9.00
CA SER A 315 -3.14 -18.45 -8.79
C SER A 315 -3.83 -18.22 -10.13
N GLU A 316 -5.12 -18.53 -10.23
CA GLU A 316 -6.01 -18.49 -11.43
C GLU A 316 -6.05 -17.14 -12.19
N PHE A 317 -5.17 -16.19 -11.84
CA PHE A 317 -5.17 -14.82 -12.29
C PHE A 317 -4.10 -14.51 -13.35
N LEU A 318 -3.35 -15.50 -13.88
CA LEU A 318 -2.18 -15.22 -14.72
C LEU A 318 -2.02 -16.06 -16.02
N LEU A 319 -3.07 -16.73 -16.48
CA LEU A 319 -3.08 -17.46 -17.76
C LEU A 319 -4.38 -17.05 -18.48
N ASP A 320 -4.35 -16.49 -19.69
CA ASP A 320 -3.85 -17.13 -20.90
C ASP A 320 -3.07 -16.20 -21.85
N ILE A 321 -2.12 -16.80 -22.56
CA ILE A 321 -1.29 -16.21 -23.63
C ILE A 321 -2.12 -15.92 -24.87
#